data_AF-A0A5K0Z102-F1
#
_entry.id   AF-A0A5K0Z102-F1
#
_cell.length_a   1.000
_cell.length_b   1.000
_cell.length_c   1.000
_cell.angle_alpha   90.00
_cell.angle_beta   90.00
_cell.angle_gamma   90.00
#
_symmetry.space_group_name_H-M   'P 1'
#
loop_
_entity.id
_entity.type
_entity.pdbx_description
1 polymer ?
#
loop_
_entity_poly.entity_id
_entity_poly.type
_entity_poly.pdbx_seq_one_letter_code
_entity_poly.pdbx_strand_id
1 'polypeptide(L)' 'MPIEMPRGLPFSVDTWSRSSRAKRYHFLTHAHKDHASSISNYASFPIYATRITKHLIIRQFPQ' A
#
# COMPACT_ATOMS: atom_id res chain seq x y z
N MET A 1 -6.72 11.84 2.13
CA MET A 1 -6.18 12.74 1.08
C MET A 1 -4.89 12.13 0.58
N PRO A 2 -4.71 11.83 -0.72
CA PRO A 2 -3.46 11.24 -1.18
C PRO A 2 -2.35 12.29 -1.07
N ILE A 3 -1.39 12.05 -0.18
CA ILE A 3 -0.16 12.85 -0.12
C ILE A 3 0.74 12.33 -1.26
N GLU A 4 1.05 13.19 -2.22
CA GLU A 4 2.02 12.82 -3.24
C GLU A 4 3.40 12.65 -2.60
N MET A 5 3.98 11.46 -2.76
CA MET A 5 5.32 11.19 -2.27
C MET A 5 6.34 12.07 -2.99
N PRO A 6 7.31 12.67 -2.27
CA PRO A 6 8.40 13.41 -2.88
C PRO A 6 9.08 12.65 -4.03
N ARG A 7 9.39 13.38 -5.11
CA ARG A 7 10.13 12.83 -6.24
C ARG A 7 11.51 12.32 -5.76
N GLY A 8 11.95 11.20 -6.32
CA GLY A 8 13.25 10.58 -6.00
C GLY A 8 13.24 9.55 -4.86
N LEU A 9 12.20 9.46 -4.03
CA LEU A 9 12.14 8.43 -3.00
C LEU A 9 11.97 7.02 -3.62
N PRO A 10 12.64 5.98 -3.09
CA PRO A 10 12.57 4.62 -3.63
C PRO A 10 11.32 3.86 -3.16
N PHE A 11 10.44 4.49 -2.37
CA PHE A 11 9.30 3.86 -1.74
C PHE A 11 8.00 4.66 -1.90
N SER A 12 6.89 3.99 -1.66
CA SER A 12 5.55 4.56 -1.60
C SER A 12 4.85 4.18 -0.29
N VAL A 13 3.97 5.05 0.21
CA VAL A 13 3.22 4.84 1.44
C VAL A 13 1.74 5.12 1.16
N ASP A 14 0.86 4.14 1.39
CA ASP A 14 -0.60 4.24 1.23
C ASP A 14 -1.08 4.73 -0.15
N THR A 15 -0.27 4.53 -1.19
CA THR A 15 -0.58 4.93 -2.56
C THR A 15 -0.49 3.73 -3.49
N TRP A 16 -1.51 3.55 -4.33
CA TRP A 16 -1.67 2.38 -5.21
C TRP A 16 -1.88 2.77 -6.68
N SER A 17 -1.25 3.85 -7.13
CA SER A 17 -1.33 4.37 -8.51
C SER A 17 -0.30 3.70 -9.43
N ARG A 18 -0.20 4.13 -10.70
CA ARG A 18 0.88 3.68 -11.60
C ARG A 18 2.25 4.25 -11.19
N SER A 19 2.29 5.48 -10.66
CA SER A 19 3.54 6.14 -10.25
C SER A 19 4.14 5.52 -9.00
N SER A 20 3.32 5.12 -8.03
CA SER A 20 3.78 4.39 -6.85
C SER A 20 4.23 2.96 -7.18
N ARG A 21 3.72 2.35 -8.25
CA ARG A 21 4.09 0.98 -8.68
C ARG A 21 5.50 0.91 -9.26
N ALA A 22 6.00 2.05 -9.76
CA ALA A 22 7.38 2.18 -10.19
C ALA A 22 8.36 2.27 -9.01
N LYS A 23 7.87 2.41 -7.76
CA LYS A 23 8.71 2.40 -6.56
C LYS A 23 9.07 0.97 -6.17
N ARG A 24 10.22 0.79 -5.53
CA ARG A 24 10.74 -0.53 -5.16
C ARG A 24 10.11 -1.08 -3.89
N TYR A 25 9.72 -0.20 -2.96
CA TYR A 25 9.19 -0.58 -1.66
C TYR A 25 7.81 0.04 -1.45
N HIS A 26 6.87 -0.73 -0.91
CA HIS A 26 5.51 -0.29 -0.66
C HIS A 26 5.15 -0.50 0.80
N PHE A 27 4.63 0.54 1.43
CA PHE A 27 4.24 0.53 2.84
C PHE A 27 2.74 0.79 2.95
N LEU A 28 2.08 0.02 3.81
CA LEU A 28 0.73 0.31 4.28
C LEU A 28 0.82 0.66 5.76
N THR A 29 0.41 1.88 6.12
CA THR A 29 0.48 2.36 7.50
C THR A 29 -0.54 1.66 8.39
N HIS A 30 -1.80 1.59 7.95
CA HIS A 30 -2.91 0.99 8.70
C HIS A 30 -4.08 0.55 7.80
N ALA A 31 -4.98 -0.27 8.34
CA ALA A 31 -6.04 -0.95 7.59
C ALA A 31 -7.35 -0.13 7.49
N HIS A 32 -7.26 1.14 7.06
CA HIS A 32 -8.43 1.93 6.72
C HIS A 32 -8.72 1.88 5.21
N LYS A 33 -10.00 2.00 4.84
CA LYS A 33 -10.47 1.84 3.46
C LYS A 33 -9.77 2.81 2.50
N ASP A 34 -9.61 4.07 2.86
CA ASP A 34 -8.96 5.10 2.04
C ASP A 34 -7.46 4.84 1.85
N HIS A 35 -6.79 4.25 2.83
CA HIS A 35 -5.37 3.86 2.74
C HIS A 35 -5.14 2.53 1.99
N ALA A 36 -6.13 1.63 1.96
CA ALA A 36 -6.02 0.32 1.32
C ALA A 36 -6.78 0.21 -0.02
N SER A 37 -7.47 1.27 -0.44
CA SER A 37 -8.24 1.28 -1.68
C SER A 37 -7.32 0.98 -2.86
N SER A 38 -7.58 -0.12 -3.58
CA SER A 38 -6.76 -0.59 -4.72
C SER A 38 -5.43 -1.27 -4.36
N ILE A 39 -5.23 -1.65 -3.10
CA ILE A 39 -4.05 -2.43 -2.67
C ILE A 39 -3.94 -3.79 -3.39
N SER A 40 -5.08 -4.36 -3.82
CA SER A 40 -5.12 -5.61 -4.59
C SER A 40 -4.38 -5.52 -5.93
N ASN A 41 -4.25 -4.32 -6.52
CA ASN A 41 -3.46 -4.09 -7.72
C ASN A 41 -1.95 -4.33 -7.51
N TYR A 42 -1.53 -4.52 -6.27
CA TYR A 42 -0.15 -4.77 -5.84
C TYR A 42 0.05 -6.17 -5.27
N ALA A 43 -0.88 -7.11 -5.52
CA ALA A 43 -0.82 -8.48 -5.00
C ALA A 43 0.48 -9.24 -5.36
N SER A 44 1.16 -8.85 -6.45
CA SER A 44 2.45 -9.42 -6.87
C SER A 44 3.69 -8.73 -6.26
N PHE A 45 3.51 -7.72 -5.41
CA PHE A 45 4.60 -6.95 -4.81
C PHE A 45 4.65 -7.15 -3.29
N PRO A 46 5.85 -7.13 -2.68
CA PRO A 46 5.96 -7.13 -1.23
C PRO A 46 5.42 -5.81 -0.65
N ILE A 47 4.47 -5.92 0.29
CA ILE A 47 3.91 -4.78 1.03
C ILE A 47 4.33 -4.89 2.50
N TYR A 48 5.04 -3.87 2.98
CA TYR A 48 5.49 -3.76 4.36
C TYR A 48 4.38 -3.15 5.22
N ALA A 49 4.05 -3.83 6.31
CA ALA A 49 3.01 -3.44 7.24
C ALA A 49 3.23 -4.19 8.56
N THR A 50 2.64 -3.66 9.64
CA THR A 50 2.60 -4.37 10.93
C THR A 50 1.77 -5.65 10.83
N ARG A 51 1.99 -6.58 11.77
CA ARG A 51 1.24 -7.85 11.81
C ARG A 51 -0.28 -7.64 11.93
N ILE A 52 -0.71 -6.67 12.74
CA ILE A 52 -2.14 -6.35 12.91
C ILE A 52 -2.75 -5.80 11.62
N THR A 53 -2.06 -4.88 10.94
CA THR A 53 -2.50 -4.32 9.65
C THR A 53 -2.66 -5.41 8.59
N LYS A 54 -1.68 -6.32 8.46
CA LYS A 54 -1.76 -7.45 7.52
C LYS A 54 -2.99 -8.34 7.78
N HIS A 55 -3.22 -8.69 9.04
CA HIS A 55 -4.35 -9.53 9.45
C HIS A 55 -5.71 -8.91 9.11
N LEU A 56 -5.87 -7.60 9.35
CA LEU A 56 -7.09 -6.87 9.04
C LEU A 56 -7.33 -6.77 7.53
N ILE A 57 -6.29 -6.48 6.75
CA ILE A 57 -6.38 -6.35 5.29
C ILE A 57 -6.78 -7.66 4.62
N ILE A 58 -6.19 -8.79 5.02
CA ILE A 58 -6.53 -10.11 4.47
C ILE A 58 -8.01 -10.46 4.74
N ARG A 59 -8.54 -10.05 5.90
CA ARG A 59 -9.97 -10.25 6.21
C ARG A 59 -10.89 -9.32 5.42
N GLN A 60 -10.46 -8.09 5.16
CA GLN A 60 -11.24 -7.10 4.41
C GLN A 60 -11.23 -7.37 2.90
N PHE A 61 -10.14 -7.93 2.37
CA PHE A 61 -9.95 -8.27 0.96
C PHE A 61 -9.42 -9.72 0.86
N PRO A 62 -10.29 -10.72 1.05
CA PRO A 62 -9.90 -12.12 0.85
C PRO A 62 -9.43 -12.33 -0.61
N GLN A 63 -8.37 -13.11 -0.78
CA GLN A 63 -7.83 -13.46 -2.11
C GLN A 63 -8.73 -14.43 -2.86
#